data_AF-K1T0T4-F1
#
_entry.id   AF-K1T0T4-F1
#
_cell.length_a   1.000
_cell.length_b   1.000
_cell.length_c   1.000
_cell.angle_alpha   90.00
_cell.angle_beta   90.00
_cell.angle_gamma   90.00
#
_symmetry.space_group_name_H-M   'P 1'
#
loop_
_entity.id
_entity.type
_entity.pdbx_description
1 polymer ?
#
loop_
_entity_poly.entity_id
_entity_poly.type
_entity_poly.pdbx_seq_one_letter_code
_entity_poly.pdbx_strand_id
1 'polypeptide(L)'
;RIYGKGNYYLEVQNHGIKDEIEIIPMLKKLSIETGIPLAATNDSHYIEKSDAETQNILMCIQLKKTIYEPNKLKFPTDEFYIKSTKQMYELFGDMPEAVINTFDIAKQCNVSFEFGVIRLPEFKTDGERDNISFFKNLCFSGFIEKYNEPINKSIRERLNYEIKIIVEMGYTDYFLIVWDFIRYAKENNI
;
A
#
# COMPACT_ATOMS: atom_id res chain seq x y z
N ARG A 1 14.76 -21.39 14.36
CA ARG A 1 13.31 -21.33 13.99
C ARG A 1 13.10 -20.07 13.14
N ILE A 2 12.33 -20.16 12.06
CA ILE A 2 12.24 -19.11 11.01
C ILE A 2 11.69 -17.77 11.55
N TYR A 3 10.63 -17.80 12.35
CA TYR A 3 9.92 -16.58 12.79
C TYR A 3 10.45 -15.99 14.10
N GLY A 4 11.21 -16.74 14.90
CA GLY A 4 11.60 -16.33 16.26
C GLY A 4 10.50 -16.57 17.30
N LYS A 5 10.85 -16.48 18.59
CA LYS A 5 9.90 -16.69 19.70
C LYS A 5 8.97 -15.48 19.82
N GLY A 6 7.66 -15.72 19.95
CA GLY A 6 6.65 -14.66 20.08
C GLY A 6 6.10 -14.14 18.75
N ASN A 7 6.64 -14.58 17.61
CA ASN A 7 6.26 -14.08 16.28
C ASN A 7 5.52 -15.13 15.44
N TYR A 8 4.98 -16.18 16.07
CA TYR A 8 4.24 -17.24 15.39
C TYR A 8 3.06 -17.66 16.25
N TYR A 9 1.89 -17.73 15.61
CA TYR A 9 0.62 -18.08 16.23
C TYR A 9 -0.05 -19.16 15.38
N LEU A 10 -0.81 -20.02 16.02
CA LEU A 10 -1.70 -20.95 15.35
C LEU A 10 -3.02 -20.23 15.09
N GLU A 11 -3.34 -20.00 13.82
CA GLU A 11 -4.62 -19.40 13.46
C GLU A 11 -5.77 -20.38 13.75
N VAL A 12 -6.86 -19.85 14.31
CA VAL A 12 -8.10 -20.61 14.52
C VAL A 12 -9.30 -19.79 14.02
N GLN A 13 -10.14 -20.46 13.23
CA GLN A 13 -11.34 -19.90 12.60
C GLN A 13 -12.52 -20.83 12.89
N ASN A 14 -13.73 -20.27 12.92
CA ASN A 14 -14.95 -21.05 13.10
C ASN A 14 -16.16 -20.39 12.41
N HIS A 15 -16.42 -20.83 11.19
CA HIS A 15 -17.56 -20.42 10.36
C HIS A 15 -18.69 -21.46 10.40
N GLY A 16 -18.61 -22.44 11.32
CA GLY A 16 -19.54 -23.57 11.39
C GLY A 16 -19.30 -24.65 10.32
N ILE A 17 -18.16 -24.61 9.63
CA ILE A 17 -17.79 -25.59 8.62
C ILE A 17 -17.34 -26.88 9.30
N LYS A 18 -17.78 -28.03 8.78
CA LYS A 18 -17.47 -29.34 9.37
C LYS A 18 -15.97 -29.55 9.60
N ASP A 19 -15.16 -29.26 8.59
CA ASP A 19 -13.70 -29.46 8.65
C ASP A 19 -13.05 -28.55 9.69
N GLU A 20 -13.57 -27.33 9.89
CA GLU A 20 -13.10 -26.43 10.95
C GLU A 20 -13.46 -26.97 12.34
N ILE A 21 -14.70 -27.41 12.52
CA ILE A 21 -15.16 -28.00 13.79
C ILE A 21 -14.31 -29.22 14.17
N GLU A 22 -13.92 -30.04 13.19
CA GLU A 22 -13.06 -31.21 13.40
C GLU A 22 -11.60 -30.83 13.73
N ILE A 23 -11.06 -29.76 13.13
CA ILE A 23 -9.66 -29.36 13.33
C ILE A 23 -9.42 -28.51 14.57
N ILE A 24 -10.42 -27.76 15.04
CA ILE A 24 -10.31 -26.87 16.21
C ILE A 24 -9.73 -27.60 17.45
N PRO A 25 -10.22 -28.78 17.87
CA PRO A 25 -9.64 -29.52 19.00
C PRO A 25 -8.18 -29.93 18.76
N MET A 26 -7.80 -30.23 17.51
CA MET A 26 -6.42 -30.55 17.15
C MET A 26 -5.50 -29.33 17.26
N LEU A 27 -5.97 -28.14 16.85
CA LEU A 27 -5.24 -26.88 17.01
C LEU A 27 -5.03 -26.53 18.49
N LYS A 28 -6.04 -26.73 19.34
CA LYS A 28 -5.88 -26.59 20.80
C LYS A 28 -4.82 -27.51 21.37
N LYS A 29 -4.87 -28.80 20.99
CA LYS A 29 -3.87 -29.78 21.41
C LYS A 29 -2.46 -29.37 20.95
N LEU A 30 -2.31 -28.97 19.69
CA LEU A 30 -1.03 -28.51 19.14
C LEU A 30 -0.49 -27.28 19.86
N SER A 31 -1.36 -26.32 20.19
CA SER A 31 -1.02 -25.14 20.99
C SER A 31 -0.42 -25.52 22.34
N ILE A 32 -1.07 -26.46 23.05
CA ILE A 32 -0.60 -26.95 24.36
C ILE A 32 0.75 -27.70 24.22
N GLU A 33 0.87 -28.61 23.25
CA GLU A 33 2.07 -29.45 23.07
C GLU A 33 3.30 -28.64 22.65
N THR A 34 3.10 -27.58 21.86
CA THR A 34 4.19 -26.77 21.29
C THR A 34 4.48 -25.49 22.07
N GLY A 35 3.53 -25.06 22.91
CA GLY A 35 3.53 -23.75 23.57
C GLY A 35 3.32 -22.58 22.61
N ILE A 36 2.84 -22.83 21.38
CA ILE A 36 2.54 -21.78 20.39
C ILE A 36 1.12 -21.26 20.64
N PRO A 37 0.93 -19.95 20.92
CA PRO A 37 -0.38 -19.39 21.19
C PRO A 37 -1.33 -19.45 19.99
N LEU A 38 -2.64 -19.55 20.25
CA LEU A 38 -3.68 -19.44 19.23
C LEU A 38 -4.02 -17.97 18.93
N ALA A 39 -4.44 -17.65 17.71
CA ALA A 39 -5.01 -16.34 17.36
C ALA A 39 -6.30 -16.55 16.57
N ALA A 40 -7.41 -16.00 17.08
CA ALA A 40 -8.71 -16.13 16.45
C ALA A 40 -8.88 -15.12 15.30
N THR A 41 -9.32 -15.59 14.14
CA THR A 41 -9.66 -14.73 13.00
C THR A 41 -11.01 -15.17 12.42
N ASN A 42 -11.58 -14.36 11.51
CA ASN A 42 -12.86 -14.65 10.87
C ASN A 42 -12.79 -14.50 9.34
N ASP A 43 -11.58 -14.51 8.78
CA ASP A 43 -11.30 -14.43 7.34
C ASP A 43 -12.29 -13.54 6.55
N SER A 44 -12.44 -12.30 6.99
CA SER A 44 -13.58 -11.48 6.57
C SER A 44 -13.40 -10.99 5.14
N HIS A 45 -14.41 -11.22 4.31
CA HIS A 45 -14.45 -10.84 2.89
C HIS A 45 -15.48 -9.74 2.60
N TYR A 46 -16.36 -9.45 3.55
CA TYR A 46 -17.38 -8.41 3.45
C TYR A 46 -17.67 -7.79 4.83
N ILE A 47 -18.42 -6.69 4.86
CA ILE A 47 -18.59 -5.88 6.08
C ILE A 47 -19.72 -6.45 6.94
N GLU A 48 -20.92 -6.52 6.38
CA GLU A 48 -22.14 -6.94 7.09
C GLU A 48 -22.55 -8.35 6.66
N LYS A 49 -23.21 -9.10 7.54
CA LYS A 49 -23.69 -10.46 7.19
C LYS A 49 -24.62 -10.46 5.95
N SER A 50 -25.40 -9.39 5.76
CA SER A 50 -26.28 -9.22 4.59
C SER A 50 -25.54 -9.13 3.26
N ASP A 51 -24.24 -8.83 3.26
CA ASP A 51 -23.44 -8.64 2.04
C ASP A 51 -22.98 -9.97 1.42
N ALA A 52 -23.29 -11.11 2.04
CA ALA A 52 -22.89 -12.43 1.57
C ALA A 52 -23.36 -12.73 0.14
N GLU A 53 -24.57 -12.30 -0.24
CA GLU A 53 -25.07 -12.46 -1.60
C GLU A 53 -24.27 -11.60 -2.60
N THR A 54 -23.99 -10.34 -2.24
CA THR A 54 -23.16 -9.43 -3.04
C THR A 54 -21.75 -10.01 -3.25
N GLN A 55 -21.15 -10.58 -2.20
CA GLN A 55 -19.86 -11.25 -2.31
C GLN A 55 -19.92 -12.44 -3.26
N ASN A 56 -20.97 -13.26 -3.19
CA ASN A 56 -21.15 -14.38 -4.11
C ASN A 56 -21.28 -13.91 -5.57
N ILE A 57 -21.99 -12.80 -5.83
CA ILE A 57 -22.08 -12.20 -7.18
C ILE A 57 -20.69 -11.73 -7.65
N LEU A 58 -19.93 -11.05 -6.80
CA LEU A 58 -18.58 -10.60 -7.12
C LEU A 58 -17.67 -11.77 -7.51
N MET A 59 -17.75 -12.89 -6.77
CA MET A 59 -17.02 -14.12 -7.12
C MET A 59 -17.46 -14.72 -8.45
N CYS A 60 -18.76 -14.72 -8.75
CA CYS A 60 -19.26 -15.22 -10.03
C CYS A 60 -18.71 -14.40 -11.20
N ILE A 61 -18.67 -13.07 -11.08
CA ILE A 61 -18.07 -12.16 -12.07
C ILE A 61 -16.59 -12.49 -12.27
N GLN A 62 -15.82 -12.60 -11.19
CA GLN A 62 -14.39 -12.92 -11.24
C GLN A 62 -14.12 -14.27 -11.93
N LEU A 63 -14.99 -15.26 -11.69
CA LEU A 63 -14.87 -16.61 -12.25
C LEU A 63 -15.51 -16.77 -13.63
N LYS A 64 -16.10 -15.71 -14.19
CA LYS A 64 -16.88 -15.74 -15.44
C LYS A 64 -17.97 -16.81 -15.42
N LYS A 65 -18.66 -16.92 -14.28
CA LYS A 65 -19.78 -17.84 -14.05
C LYS A 65 -21.06 -17.06 -13.77
N THR A 66 -22.20 -17.70 -13.95
CA THR A 66 -23.50 -17.17 -13.52
C THR A 66 -23.83 -17.65 -12.10
N ILE A 67 -24.74 -16.94 -11.42
CA ILE A 67 -25.21 -17.30 -10.06
C ILE A 67 -25.96 -18.65 -10.02
N TYR A 68 -26.43 -19.14 -11.17
CA TYR A 68 -27.17 -20.39 -11.30
C TYR A 68 -26.25 -21.60 -11.50
N GLU A 69 -24.99 -21.38 -11.82
CA GLU A 69 -24.03 -22.47 -12.01
C GLU A 69 -23.47 -22.94 -10.66
N PRO A 70 -23.29 -24.25 -10.45
CA PRO A 70 -22.62 -24.77 -9.27
C PRO A 70 -21.21 -24.17 -9.13
N ASN A 71 -21.04 -23.30 -8.13
CA ASN A 71 -19.75 -22.68 -7.85
C ASN A 71 -19.09 -23.40 -6.67
N LYS A 72 -18.16 -24.32 -6.97
CA LYS A 72 -17.33 -24.99 -5.94
C LYS A 72 -16.48 -24.01 -5.11
N LEU A 73 -16.29 -22.78 -5.59
CA LEU A 73 -15.58 -21.72 -4.88
C LEU A 73 -16.53 -20.82 -4.08
N LYS A 74 -17.85 -21.04 -4.11
CA LYS A 74 -18.78 -20.31 -3.24
C LYS A 74 -18.43 -20.61 -1.78
N PHE A 75 -18.44 -19.57 -0.95
CA PHE A 75 -18.28 -19.73 0.48
C PHE A 75 -19.34 -20.69 1.05
N PRO A 76 -18.94 -21.63 1.91
CA PRO A 76 -19.84 -22.67 2.42
C PRO A 76 -20.89 -22.12 3.40
N THR A 77 -20.66 -20.94 3.98
CA THR A 77 -21.58 -20.25 4.91
C THR A 77 -21.52 -18.74 4.68
N ASP A 78 -22.45 -18.00 5.28
CA ASP A 78 -22.52 -16.54 5.21
C ASP A 78 -21.73 -15.86 6.36
N GLU A 79 -20.80 -16.56 6.98
CA GLU A 79 -20.13 -16.14 8.23
C GLU A 79 -18.83 -15.33 8.02
N PHE A 80 -18.49 -14.95 6.78
CA PHE A 80 -17.24 -14.26 6.42
C PHE A 80 -17.34 -12.72 6.47
N TYR A 81 -18.13 -12.18 7.42
CA TYR A 81 -18.27 -10.75 7.66
C TYR A 81 -17.42 -10.26 8.84
N ILE A 82 -17.35 -8.94 9.06
CA ILE A 82 -16.69 -8.37 10.23
C ILE A 82 -17.58 -8.59 11.47
N LYS A 83 -17.32 -9.68 12.20
CA LYS A 83 -18.01 -9.97 13.46
C LYS A 83 -17.66 -8.95 14.53
N SER A 84 -18.65 -8.60 15.34
CA SER A 84 -18.43 -7.82 16.56
C SER A 84 -17.56 -8.58 17.56
N THR A 85 -16.89 -7.85 18.45
CA THR A 85 -16.12 -8.43 19.57
C THR A 85 -16.95 -9.43 20.37
N LYS A 86 -18.21 -9.12 20.66
CA LYS A 86 -19.12 -10.01 21.39
C LYS A 86 -19.32 -11.35 20.65
N GLN A 87 -19.61 -11.29 19.35
CA GLN A 87 -19.78 -12.50 18.53
C GLN A 87 -18.50 -13.35 18.51
N MET A 88 -17.32 -12.73 18.41
CA MET A 88 -16.05 -13.45 18.45
C MET A 88 -15.81 -14.11 19.81
N TYR A 89 -16.12 -13.45 20.92
CA TYR A 89 -16.02 -14.05 22.26
C TYR A 89 -17.02 -15.19 22.48
N GLU A 90 -18.25 -15.07 21.95
CA GLU A 90 -19.24 -16.14 22.02
C GLU A 90 -18.79 -17.35 21.19
N LEU A 91 -18.24 -17.11 19.99
CA LEU A 91 -17.75 -18.14 19.07
C LEU A 91 -16.54 -18.92 19.62
N PHE A 92 -15.67 -18.23 20.37
CA PHE A 92 -14.45 -18.78 20.97
C PHE A 92 -14.52 -18.83 22.49
N GLY A 93 -15.72 -18.99 23.07
CA GLY A 93 -15.94 -18.92 24.52
C GLY A 93 -15.16 -19.96 25.34
N ASP A 94 -14.76 -21.07 24.71
CA ASP A 94 -13.94 -22.12 25.31
C ASP A 94 -12.42 -21.96 25.06
N MET A 95 -12.01 -20.83 24.44
CA MET A 95 -10.63 -20.39 24.24
C MET A 95 -10.53 -18.85 24.10
N PRO A 96 -10.99 -18.07 25.09
CA PRO A 96 -11.02 -16.61 25.00
C PRO A 96 -9.63 -15.99 24.77
N GLU A 97 -8.55 -16.69 25.15
CA GLU A 97 -7.17 -16.29 24.87
C GLU A 97 -6.87 -16.12 23.38
N ALA A 98 -7.50 -16.90 22.49
CA ALA A 98 -7.31 -16.77 21.05
C ALA A 98 -7.78 -15.40 20.55
N VAL A 99 -8.88 -14.88 21.12
CA VAL A 99 -9.39 -13.53 20.81
C VAL A 99 -8.48 -12.46 21.43
N ILE A 100 -8.04 -12.65 22.68
CA ILE A 100 -7.15 -11.70 23.38
C ILE A 100 -5.81 -11.55 22.65
N ASN A 101 -5.24 -12.64 22.14
CA ASN A 101 -3.98 -12.62 21.43
C ASN A 101 -4.02 -11.72 20.18
N THR A 102 -5.18 -11.53 19.54
CA THR A 102 -5.31 -10.61 18.40
C THR A 102 -5.05 -9.15 18.79
N PHE A 103 -5.47 -8.75 19.99
CA PHE A 103 -5.21 -7.43 20.55
C PHE A 103 -3.73 -7.24 20.88
N ASP A 104 -3.07 -8.28 21.42
CA ASP A 104 -1.63 -8.24 21.69
C ASP A 104 -0.80 -8.22 20.41
N ILE A 105 -1.22 -8.92 19.36
CA ILE A 105 -0.62 -8.82 18.02
C ILE A 105 -0.80 -7.39 17.48
N ALA A 106 -2.01 -6.84 17.53
CA ALA A 106 -2.28 -5.49 17.06
C ALA A 106 -1.41 -4.43 17.75
N LYS A 107 -1.14 -4.56 19.05
CA LYS A 107 -0.21 -3.68 19.78
C LYS A 107 1.24 -3.78 19.31
N GLN A 108 1.67 -4.95 18.85
CA GLN A 108 3.03 -5.18 18.36
C GLN A 108 3.22 -4.61 16.95
N CYS A 109 2.15 -4.54 16.15
CA CYS A 109 2.18 -3.99 14.79
C CYS A 109 2.28 -2.46 14.76
N ASN A 110 3.51 -1.95 14.67
CA ASN A 110 3.81 -0.52 14.57
C ASN A 110 4.49 -0.22 13.24
N VAL A 111 3.69 0.02 12.19
CA VAL A 111 4.16 0.38 10.85
C VAL A 111 3.88 1.85 10.61
N SER A 112 4.90 2.62 10.25
CA SER A 112 4.75 4.03 9.87
C SER A 112 4.91 4.20 8.37
N PHE A 113 4.09 5.11 7.82
CA PHE A 113 4.21 5.56 6.44
C PHE A 113 4.65 7.02 6.44
N GLU A 114 5.63 7.32 5.61
CA GLU A 114 6.07 8.69 5.35
C GLU A 114 5.25 9.23 4.17
N PHE A 115 4.42 10.23 4.44
CA PHE A 115 3.61 10.90 3.42
C PHE A 115 4.15 12.30 3.14
N GLY A 116 3.93 12.80 1.93
CA GLY A 116 4.30 14.17 1.56
C GLY A 116 5.79 14.40 1.27
N VAL A 117 6.62 13.35 1.34
CA VAL A 117 8.03 13.42 0.92
C VAL A 117 8.13 13.04 -0.55
N ILE A 118 8.54 14.01 -1.37
CA ILE A 118 8.80 13.80 -2.78
C ILE A 118 10.15 13.09 -2.90
N ARG A 119 10.13 11.88 -3.47
CA ARG A 119 11.35 11.11 -3.78
C ARG A 119 11.63 11.24 -5.27
N LEU A 120 12.29 12.33 -5.65
CA LEU A 120 12.74 12.54 -7.03
C LEU A 120 13.98 11.69 -7.32
N PRO A 121 14.10 11.11 -8.52
CA PRO A 121 15.38 10.55 -8.94
C PRO A 121 16.41 11.66 -9.08
N GLU A 122 17.67 11.34 -8.80
CA GLU A 122 18.79 12.25 -9.04
C GLU A 122 18.96 12.44 -10.55
N PHE A 123 18.97 13.70 -11.02
CA PHE A 123 19.30 13.98 -12.41
C PHE A 123 20.82 13.88 -12.61
N LYS A 124 21.27 13.14 -13.62
CA LYS A 124 22.70 12.98 -13.91
C LYS A 124 22.99 13.47 -15.31
N THR A 125 23.99 14.35 -15.41
CA THR A 125 24.56 14.77 -16.69
C THR A 125 25.95 14.16 -16.86
N ASP A 126 26.32 13.89 -18.09
CA ASP A 126 27.68 13.46 -18.41
C ASP A 126 28.64 14.64 -18.20
N GLY A 127 29.46 14.58 -17.15
CA GLY A 127 30.55 15.52 -16.91
C GLY A 127 30.25 16.70 -15.98
N GLU A 128 28.99 17.00 -15.64
CA GLU A 128 28.67 17.99 -14.60
C GLU A 128 28.20 17.33 -13.30
N ARG A 129 28.81 17.75 -12.18
CA ARG A 129 28.44 17.28 -10.84
C ARG A 129 27.47 18.23 -10.12
N ASP A 130 27.22 19.41 -10.68
CA ASP A 130 26.43 20.47 -10.03
C ASP A 130 25.17 20.80 -10.84
N ASN A 131 24.09 20.09 -10.52
CA ASN A 131 22.78 20.30 -11.14
C ASN A 131 22.24 21.72 -10.96
N ILE A 132 22.61 22.43 -9.90
CA ILE A 132 22.16 23.82 -9.67
C ILE A 132 22.81 24.74 -10.70
N SER A 133 24.12 24.59 -10.91
CA SER A 133 24.84 25.37 -11.93
C SER A 133 24.37 25.00 -13.34
N PHE A 134 24.20 23.70 -13.64
CA PHE A 134 23.66 23.23 -14.92
C PHE A 134 22.28 23.83 -15.21
N PHE A 135 21.37 23.73 -14.23
CA PHE A 135 20.02 24.29 -14.31
C PHE A 135 20.03 25.80 -14.57
N LYS A 136 20.84 26.56 -13.83
CA LYS A 136 20.98 28.01 -14.03
C LYS A 136 21.46 28.34 -15.44
N ASN A 137 22.48 27.63 -15.93
CA ASN A 137 23.05 27.84 -17.26
C ASN A 137 22.01 27.56 -18.36
N LEU A 138 21.24 26.47 -18.22
CA LEU A 138 20.12 26.16 -19.15
C LEU A 138 19.06 27.25 -19.12
N CYS A 139 18.64 27.71 -17.94
CA CYS A 139 17.66 28.78 -17.81
C CYS A 139 18.13 30.08 -18.48
N PHE A 140 19.37 30.50 -18.25
CA PHE A 140 19.90 31.72 -18.89
C PHE A 140 20.07 31.56 -20.40
N SER A 141 20.51 30.39 -20.87
CA SER A 141 20.68 30.13 -22.30
C SER A 141 19.32 30.15 -23.02
N GLY A 142 18.33 29.42 -22.50
CA GLY A 142 16.97 29.42 -23.06
C GLY A 142 16.27 30.78 -22.93
N PHE A 143 16.62 31.58 -21.92
CA PHE A 143 16.11 32.94 -21.77
C PHE A 143 16.61 33.87 -22.88
N ILE A 144 17.90 33.81 -23.22
CA ILE A 144 18.49 34.60 -24.31
C ILE A 144 17.88 34.19 -25.65
N GLU A 145 17.78 32.88 -25.92
CA GLU A 145 17.19 32.35 -27.16
C GLU A 145 15.74 32.80 -27.36
N LYS A 146 14.95 32.85 -26.28
CA LYS A 146 13.52 33.15 -26.36
C LYS A 146 13.21 34.64 -26.50
N TYR A 147 13.95 35.52 -25.81
CA TYR A 147 13.57 36.93 -25.69
C TYR A 147 14.32 37.87 -26.62
N ASN A 148 15.50 37.49 -27.16
CA ASN A 148 16.39 38.33 -27.97
C ASN A 148 16.77 39.68 -27.28
N GLU A 149 17.92 40.27 -27.63
CA GLU A 149 18.34 41.57 -27.06
C GLU A 149 17.68 42.76 -27.79
N PRO A 150 17.35 43.88 -27.09
CA PRO A 150 17.58 44.14 -25.67
C PRO A 150 16.49 43.58 -24.75
N ILE A 151 16.91 42.90 -23.67
CA ILE A 151 16.00 42.26 -22.73
C ILE A 151 15.41 43.24 -21.70
N ASN A 152 14.10 43.17 -21.47
CA ASN A 152 13.41 43.94 -20.43
C ASN A 152 13.87 43.54 -19.01
N LYS A 153 14.32 44.53 -18.22
CA LYS A 153 14.81 44.38 -16.84
C LYS A 153 13.84 43.61 -15.93
N SER A 154 12.53 43.88 -16.03
CA SER A 154 11.50 43.22 -15.20
C SER A 154 11.44 41.71 -15.45
N ILE A 155 11.65 41.27 -16.70
CA ILE A 155 11.62 39.85 -17.06
C ILE A 155 12.88 39.14 -16.53
N ARG A 156 14.04 39.79 -16.58
CA ARG A 156 15.28 39.26 -16.01
C ARG A 156 15.20 39.11 -14.48
N GLU A 157 14.63 40.10 -13.79
CA GLU A 157 14.38 40.03 -12.35
C GLU A 157 13.45 38.87 -12.00
N ARG A 158 12.42 38.64 -12.82
CA ARG A 158 11.50 37.51 -12.66
C ARG A 158 12.22 36.16 -12.79
N LEU A 159 13.07 35.98 -13.82
CA LEU A 159 13.85 34.75 -14.01
C LEU A 159 14.73 34.46 -12.78
N ASN A 160 15.46 35.48 -12.30
CA ASN A 160 16.34 35.33 -11.13
C ASN A 160 15.55 34.94 -9.88
N TYR A 161 14.37 35.55 -9.67
CA TYR A 161 13.49 35.21 -8.56
C TYR A 161 13.01 33.76 -8.63
N GLU A 162 12.54 33.29 -9.79
CA GLU A 162 12.05 31.92 -9.96
C GLU A 162 13.15 30.88 -9.78
N ILE A 163 14.32 31.09 -10.40
CA ILE A 163 15.50 30.22 -10.21
C ILE A 163 15.84 30.10 -8.72
N LYS A 164 15.87 31.22 -8.00
CA LYS A 164 16.18 31.22 -6.56
C LYS A 164 15.19 30.35 -5.78
N ILE A 165 13.88 30.54 -5.98
CA ILE A 165 12.85 29.78 -5.28
C ILE A 165 12.92 28.29 -5.62
N ILE A 166 13.13 27.92 -6.89
CA ILE A 166 13.24 26.52 -7.32
C ILE A 166 14.42 25.81 -6.64
N VAL A 167 15.56 26.49 -6.56
CA VAL A 167 16.76 25.96 -5.89
C VAL A 167 16.54 25.84 -4.37
N GLU A 168 16.00 26.87 -3.72
CA GLU A 168 15.73 26.86 -2.27
C GLU A 168 14.74 25.77 -1.87
N MET A 169 13.75 25.48 -2.73
CA MET A 169 12.74 24.45 -2.50
C MET A 169 13.21 23.03 -2.89
N GLY A 170 14.43 22.87 -3.44
CA GLY A 170 14.98 21.57 -3.82
C GLY A 170 14.37 20.95 -5.08
N TYR A 171 13.75 21.76 -5.95
CA TYR A 171 13.09 21.27 -7.19
C TYR A 171 13.98 21.28 -8.43
N THR A 172 15.27 21.59 -8.30
CA THR A 172 16.23 21.67 -9.42
C THR A 172 16.17 20.43 -10.31
N ASP A 173 16.31 19.24 -9.72
CA ASP A 173 16.33 17.97 -10.45
C ASP A 173 15.00 17.68 -11.14
N TYR A 174 13.87 18.05 -10.53
CA TYR A 174 12.57 17.93 -11.17
C TYR A 174 12.51 18.75 -12.47
N PHE A 175 12.95 20.00 -12.44
CA PHE A 175 12.97 20.84 -13.64
C PHE A 175 13.91 20.28 -14.72
N LEU A 176 15.06 19.73 -14.32
CA LEU A 176 16.01 19.11 -15.24
C LEU A 176 15.46 17.83 -15.89
N ILE A 177 14.82 16.96 -15.10
CA ILE A 177 14.15 15.76 -15.62
C ILE A 177 13.07 16.15 -16.64
N VAL A 178 12.23 17.13 -16.30
CA VAL A 178 11.17 17.62 -17.18
C VAL A 178 11.72 18.22 -18.46
N TRP A 179 12.75 19.05 -18.34
CA TRP A 179 13.45 19.60 -19.48
C TRP A 179 14.01 18.51 -20.40
N ASP A 180 14.66 17.47 -19.83
CA ASP A 180 15.34 16.43 -20.59
C ASP A 180 14.36 15.58 -21.41
N PHE A 181 13.26 15.10 -20.82
CA PHE A 181 12.31 14.29 -21.59
C PHE A 181 11.55 15.13 -22.63
N ILE A 182 11.31 16.43 -22.39
CA ILE A 182 10.71 17.33 -23.39
C ILE A 182 11.69 17.56 -24.54
N ARG A 183 12.98 17.80 -24.24
CA ARG A 183 14.04 17.92 -25.25
C ARG A 183 14.10 16.66 -26.10
N TYR A 184 14.20 15.50 -25.46
CA TYR A 184 14.25 14.21 -26.13
C TYR A 184 13.04 13.99 -27.06
N ALA A 185 11.82 14.28 -26.58
CA ALA A 185 10.61 14.14 -27.40
C ALA A 185 10.65 15.03 -28.65
N LYS A 186 11.07 16.30 -28.51
CA LYS A 186 11.23 17.21 -29.66
C LYS A 186 12.29 16.75 -30.65
N GLU A 187 13.43 16.27 -30.17
CA GLU A 187 14.52 15.76 -31.01
C GLU A 187 14.13 14.49 -31.77
N ASN A 188 13.22 13.70 -31.22
CA ASN A 188 12.76 12.43 -31.79
C ASN A 188 11.37 12.51 -32.44
N ASN A 189 10.80 13.72 -32.58
CA ASN A 189 9.47 13.96 -33.17
C ASN A 189 8.34 13.12 -32.54
N ILE A 190 8.33 13.05 -31.20
CA ILE A 190 7.25 12.44 -30.39
C ILE A 190 6.23 13.51 -29.99
#